data_AF-A0A7W5N7G8-F1
#
_entry.id   AF-A0A7W5N7G8-F1
#
_cell.length_a   1.000
_cell.length_b   1.000
_cell.length_c   1.000
_cell.angle_alpha   90.00
_cell.angle_beta   90.00
_cell.angle_gamma   90.00
#
_symmetry.space_group_name_H-M   'P 1'
#
loop_
_entity.id
_entity.type
_entity.pdbx_description
1 polymer ?
#
loop_
_entity_poly.entity_id
_entity_poly.type
_entity_poly.pdbx_seq_one_letter_code
_entity_poly.pdbx_strand_id
1 'polypeptide(L)'
;MRSFSKVLSTRFATATLLFGMANAAQAAVEVTSDPALYSDKICALHNSFGKDTLVRTSVSIDDLESLQKTVKANATELESQKRTLSEQARQLEELKRNSGSSSSSNTSEISGLKREISDQERAIDQLKRTVEELSRKVK
;
A
#
# COMPACT_ATOMS: atom_id res chain seq x y z
N MET A 1 -30.07 -26.95 -92.57
CA MET A 1 -30.98 -25.87 -92.97
C MET A 1 -31.63 -25.27 -91.73
N ARG A 2 -31.83 -23.96 -91.77
CA ARG A 2 -32.23 -23.07 -90.68
C ARG A 2 -33.61 -23.41 -90.10
N SER A 3 -33.79 -23.29 -88.78
CA SER A 3 -34.76 -22.32 -88.21
C SER A 3 -34.69 -22.26 -86.68
N PHE A 4 -34.39 -21.07 -86.16
CA PHE A 4 -34.84 -20.61 -84.84
C PHE A 4 -36.19 -19.90 -85.03
N SER A 5 -37.14 -20.10 -84.10
CA SER A 5 -38.02 -19.05 -83.57
C SER A 5 -39.16 -19.66 -82.74
N LYS A 6 -39.31 -19.20 -81.49
CA LYS A 6 -40.56 -18.65 -80.96
C LYS A 6 -40.28 -18.01 -79.60
N VAL A 7 -40.32 -16.68 -79.62
CA VAL A 7 -40.46 -15.79 -78.47
C VAL A 7 -41.80 -16.08 -77.80
N LEU A 8 -41.83 -16.23 -76.47
CA LEU A 8 -43.06 -16.11 -75.70
C LEU A 8 -42.78 -15.30 -74.42
N SER A 9 -43.12 -14.02 -74.51
CA SER A 9 -43.26 -13.09 -73.39
C SER A 9 -44.69 -13.22 -72.86
N THR A 10 -44.87 -13.48 -71.56
CA THR A 10 -46.10 -13.14 -70.84
C THR A 10 -45.81 -12.90 -69.37
N ARG A 11 -46.35 -11.78 -68.88
CA ARG A 11 -46.18 -11.18 -67.56
C ARG A 11 -46.96 -11.92 -66.49
N PHE A 12 -46.43 -12.04 -65.28
CA PHE A 12 -47.23 -12.33 -64.08
C PHE A 12 -46.81 -11.50 -62.86
N ALA A 13 -47.72 -10.59 -62.50
CA ALA A 13 -48.11 -10.06 -61.19
C ALA A 13 -47.05 -9.80 -60.10
N THR A 14 -46.79 -8.52 -59.87
CA THR A 14 -46.34 -7.96 -58.59
C THR A 14 -47.43 -8.16 -57.53
N ALA A 15 -47.21 -9.06 -56.57
CA ALA A 15 -48.03 -9.20 -55.38
C ALA A 15 -47.49 -8.30 -54.26
N THR A 16 -48.15 -7.16 -54.03
CA THR A 16 -47.94 -6.32 -52.84
C THR A 16 -48.53 -7.02 -51.62
N LEU A 17 -47.68 -7.69 -50.83
CA LEU A 17 -48.03 -8.14 -49.49
C LEU A 17 -48.06 -6.92 -48.55
N LEU A 18 -49.26 -6.42 -48.30
CA LEU A 18 -49.53 -5.42 -47.27
C LEU A 18 -49.51 -6.13 -45.90
N PHE A 19 -48.33 -6.38 -45.35
CA PHE A 19 -48.19 -6.79 -43.95
C PHE A 19 -48.41 -5.55 -43.07
N GLY A 20 -49.48 -5.59 -42.27
CA GLY A 20 -49.71 -4.63 -41.20
C GLY A 20 -48.49 -4.60 -40.28
N MET A 21 -47.81 -3.46 -40.25
CA MET A 21 -46.69 -3.23 -39.33
C MET A 21 -47.24 -3.10 -37.92
N ALA A 22 -47.24 -4.21 -37.18
CA ALA A 22 -47.20 -4.14 -35.73
C ALA A 22 -45.85 -3.53 -35.35
N ASN A 23 -45.86 -2.33 -34.76
CA ASN A 23 -44.69 -1.69 -34.17
C ASN A 23 -44.16 -2.55 -33.00
N ALA A 24 -43.31 -3.53 -33.29
CA ALA A 24 -42.39 -4.05 -32.31
C ALA A 24 -41.24 -3.04 -32.24
N ALA A 25 -41.21 -2.19 -31.20
CA ALA A 25 -40.04 -1.39 -30.88
C ALA A 25 -38.91 -2.36 -30.53
N GLN A 26 -38.09 -2.71 -31.52
CA GLN A 26 -36.89 -3.51 -31.32
C GLN A 26 -35.88 -2.62 -30.59
N ALA A 27 -35.78 -2.76 -29.27
CA ALA A 27 -34.70 -2.16 -28.49
C ALA A 27 -33.40 -2.91 -28.81
N ALA A 28 -32.75 -2.54 -29.90
CA ALA A 28 -31.45 -3.05 -30.27
C ALA A 28 -30.37 -2.42 -29.38
N VAL A 29 -29.33 -3.19 -29.03
CA VAL A 29 -28.12 -2.65 -28.40
C VAL A 29 -27.33 -1.91 -29.49
N GLU A 30 -27.30 -0.59 -29.39
CA GLU A 30 -26.51 0.25 -30.28
C GLU A 30 -25.05 0.24 -29.84
N VAL A 31 -24.15 -0.06 -30.78
CA VAL A 31 -22.70 -0.05 -30.55
C VAL A 31 -22.13 1.12 -31.35
N THR A 32 -21.59 2.12 -30.63
CA THR A 32 -20.82 3.22 -31.22
C THR A 32 -19.33 3.04 -30.93
N SER A 33 -18.50 3.64 -31.77
CA SER A 33 -17.03 3.71 -31.62
C SER A 33 -16.57 4.95 -30.85
N ASP A 34 -17.50 5.80 -30.38
CA ASP A 34 -17.17 6.99 -29.60
C ASP A 34 -16.54 6.59 -28.26
N PRO A 35 -15.53 7.35 -27.77
CA PRO A 35 -14.94 7.09 -26.47
C PRO A 35 -15.97 7.34 -25.35
N ALA A 36 -15.90 6.53 -24.30
CA ALA A 36 -16.74 6.72 -23.14
C ALA A 36 -16.48 8.06 -22.45
N LEU A 37 -17.54 8.72 -22.01
CA LEU A 37 -17.48 9.99 -21.30
C LEU A 37 -17.31 9.75 -19.79
N TYR A 38 -16.72 10.71 -19.07
CA TYR A 38 -16.55 10.62 -17.61
C TYR A 38 -17.88 10.45 -16.85
N SER A 39 -18.96 11.01 -17.39
CA SER A 39 -20.32 10.88 -16.85
C SER A 39 -20.99 9.52 -17.14
N ASP A 40 -20.41 8.72 -18.04
CA ASP A 40 -21.00 7.45 -18.41
C ASP A 40 -21.01 6.51 -17.22
N LYS A 41 -22.12 5.78 -17.11
CA LYS A 41 -22.37 4.85 -16.01
C LYS A 41 -21.98 3.44 -16.41
N ILE A 42 -21.38 2.71 -15.49
CA ILE A 42 -21.01 1.32 -15.72
C ILE A 42 -22.28 0.47 -15.71
N CYS A 43 -22.44 -0.39 -16.71
CA CYS A 43 -23.54 -1.36 -16.75
C CYS A 43 -23.16 -2.62 -15.95
N ALA A 44 -24.10 -3.15 -15.18
CA ALA A 44 -23.97 -4.43 -14.50
C ALA A 44 -24.88 -5.47 -15.16
N LEU A 45 -24.43 -6.72 -15.19
CA LEU A 45 -25.28 -7.84 -15.56
C LEU A 45 -26.05 -8.30 -14.34
N HIS A 46 -27.38 -8.25 -14.41
CA HIS A 46 -28.27 -8.71 -13.35
C HIS A 46 -28.98 -9.99 -13.79
N ASN A 47 -28.70 -11.09 -13.09
CA ASN A 47 -29.43 -12.34 -13.25
C ASN A 47 -30.64 -12.35 -12.32
N SER A 48 -31.84 -12.50 -12.89
CA SER A 48 -33.07 -12.70 -12.15
C SER A 48 -33.84 -13.86 -12.75
N PHE A 49 -34.05 -14.92 -11.97
CA PHE A 49 -34.77 -16.13 -12.38
C PHE A 49 -34.28 -16.75 -13.69
N GLY A 50 -32.95 -16.85 -13.86
CA GLY A 50 -32.35 -17.44 -15.06
C GLY A 50 -32.34 -16.53 -16.30
N LYS A 51 -32.74 -15.27 -16.15
CA LYS A 51 -32.64 -14.25 -17.19
C LYS A 51 -31.59 -13.21 -16.82
N ASP A 52 -30.61 -13.03 -17.70
CA ASP A 52 -29.62 -11.96 -17.59
C ASP A 52 -30.11 -10.67 -18.27
N THR A 53 -30.04 -9.55 -17.55
CA THR A 53 -30.42 -8.23 -18.04
C THR A 53 -29.31 -7.22 -17.76
N LEU A 54 -29.07 -6.29 -18.68
CA LEU A 54 -28.15 -5.19 -18.43
C LEU A 54 -28.88 -4.08 -17.66
N VAL A 55 -28.32 -3.71 -16.51
CA VAL A 55 -28.86 -2.67 -15.65
C VAL A 55 -27.81 -1.56 -15.50
N ARG A 56 -28.24 -0.32 -15.63
CA ARG A 56 -27.37 0.85 -15.39
C ARG A 56 -27.11 0.99 -13.89
N THR A 57 -25.85 1.06 -13.49
CA THR A 57 -25.49 1.31 -12.08
C THR A 57 -25.45 2.81 -11.77
N SER A 58 -25.33 3.15 -10.49
CA SER A 58 -25.12 4.52 -10.03
C SER A 58 -23.67 5.00 -10.19
N VAL A 59 -22.73 4.10 -10.48
CA VAL A 59 -21.28 4.38 -10.52
C VAL A 59 -20.87 4.87 -11.91
N SER A 60 -20.19 6.01 -11.95
CA SER A 60 -19.62 6.61 -13.16
C SER A 60 -18.15 6.24 -13.36
N ILE A 61 -17.65 6.46 -14.59
CA ILE A 61 -16.22 6.35 -14.91
C ILE A 61 -15.39 7.32 -14.05
N ASP A 62 -15.89 8.54 -13.80
CA ASP A 62 -15.24 9.52 -12.92
C ASP A 62 -15.06 9.02 -11.47
N ASP A 63 -16.06 8.34 -10.92
CA ASP A 63 -15.99 7.76 -9.57
C ASP A 63 -14.89 6.67 -9.51
N LEU A 64 -14.78 5.86 -10.56
CA LEU A 64 -13.76 4.82 -10.68
C LEU A 64 -12.35 5.41 -10.84
N GLU A 65 -12.22 6.48 -11.62
CA GLU A 65 -10.95 7.19 -11.77
C GLU A 65 -10.51 7.85 -10.45
N SER A 66 -11.45 8.48 -9.75
CA SER A 66 -11.22 9.06 -8.42
C SER A 66 -10.80 8.00 -7.42
N LEU A 67 -11.48 6.85 -7.39
CA LEU A 67 -11.08 5.71 -6.56
C LEU A 67 -9.67 5.23 -6.92
N GLN A 68 -9.33 5.13 -8.20
CA GLN A 68 -7.98 4.74 -8.63
C GLN A 68 -6.91 5.72 -8.14
N LYS A 69 -7.19 7.04 -8.21
CA LYS A 69 -6.29 8.08 -7.70
C LYS A 69 -6.09 7.92 -6.19
N THR A 70 -7.16 7.73 -5.43
CA THR A 70 -7.09 7.50 -3.97
C THR A 70 -6.32 6.22 -3.64
N VAL A 71 -6.56 5.11 -4.34
CA VAL A 71 -5.84 3.85 -4.13
C VAL A 71 -4.34 4.01 -4.40
N LYS A 72 -3.95 4.72 -5.47
CA LYS A 72 -2.54 5.02 -5.77
C LYS A 72 -1.90 5.88 -4.67
N ALA A 73 -2.59 6.94 -4.23
CA ALA A 73 -2.11 7.80 -3.14
C ALA A 73 -1.93 7.01 -1.83
N ASN A 74 -2.89 6.17 -1.48
CA ASN A 74 -2.82 5.31 -0.29
C ASN A 74 -1.65 4.32 -0.38
N ALA A 75 -1.40 3.73 -1.54
CA ALA A 75 -0.25 2.83 -1.74
C ALA A 75 1.09 3.58 -1.53
N THR A 76 1.21 4.80 -2.05
CA THR A 76 2.43 5.60 -1.84
C THR A 76 2.63 6.01 -0.38
N GLU A 77 1.54 6.32 0.33
CA GLU A 77 1.58 6.68 1.74
C GLU A 77 1.90 5.49 2.64
N LEU A 78 1.39 4.29 2.35
CA LEU A 78 1.78 3.08 3.08
C LEU A 78 3.27 2.77 2.94
N GLU A 79 3.83 2.97 1.75
CA GLU A 79 5.26 2.82 1.51
C GLU A 79 6.09 3.90 2.24
N SER A 80 5.59 5.14 2.38
CA SER A 80 6.27 6.18 3.15
C SER A 80 6.28 5.83 4.65
N GLN A 81 5.12 5.42 5.19
CA GLN A 81 4.97 5.01 6.58
C GLN A 81 5.85 3.82 6.94
N LYS A 82 5.94 2.83 6.05
CA LYS A 82 6.82 1.67 6.22
C LYS A 82 8.30 2.07 6.34
N ARG A 83 8.76 3.03 5.54
CA ARG A 83 10.13 3.57 5.63
C ARG A 83 10.34 4.29 6.97
N THR A 84 9.40 5.13 7.37
CA THR A 84 9.45 5.85 8.66
C THR A 84 9.52 4.88 9.84
N LEU A 85 8.69 3.83 9.85
CA LEU A 85 8.72 2.81 10.90
C LEU A 85 10.04 2.05 10.93
N SER A 86 10.61 1.72 9.76
CA SER A 86 11.92 1.08 9.68
C SER A 86 13.03 1.96 10.25
N GLU A 87 12.98 3.27 9.99
CA GLU A 87 13.96 4.23 10.51
C GLU A 87 13.81 4.40 12.03
N GLN A 88 12.57 4.52 12.52
CA GLN A 88 12.28 4.57 13.95
C GLN A 88 12.73 3.30 14.68
N ALA A 89 12.53 2.12 14.08
CA ALA A 89 13.01 0.86 14.65
C ALA A 89 14.55 0.85 14.77
N ARG A 90 15.24 1.34 13.75
CA ARG A 90 16.71 1.48 13.76
C ARG A 90 17.18 2.46 14.83
N GLN A 91 16.54 3.62 14.95
CA GLN A 91 16.85 4.61 15.98
C GLN A 91 16.61 4.05 17.40
N LEU A 92 15.54 3.29 17.61
CA LEU A 92 15.28 2.62 18.89
C LEU A 92 16.35 1.58 19.22
N GLU A 93 16.79 0.81 18.22
CA GLU A 93 17.87 -0.16 18.41
C GLU A 93 19.19 0.54 18.77
N GLU A 94 19.51 1.64 18.11
CA GLU A 94 20.69 2.46 18.39
C GLU A 94 20.62 3.08 19.79
N LEU A 95 19.49 3.67 20.17
CA LEU A 95 19.26 4.19 21.52
C LEU A 95 19.44 3.09 22.57
N LYS A 96 18.88 1.90 22.36
CA LYS A 96 19.05 0.76 23.28
C LYS A 96 20.51 0.35 23.43
N ARG A 97 21.28 0.32 22.33
CA ARG A 97 22.72 0.02 22.35
C ARG A 97 23.51 1.10 23.10
N ASN A 98 23.19 2.37 22.87
CA ASN A 98 23.86 3.50 23.51
C ASN A 98 23.51 3.63 24.99
N SER A 99 22.24 3.45 25.36
CA SER A 99 21.79 3.45 26.76
C SER A 99 22.23 2.22 27.56
N GLY A 100 22.52 1.10 26.88
CA GLY A 100 23.08 -0.08 27.54
C GLY A 100 24.56 0.04 27.93
N SER A 101 25.27 1.05 27.41
CA SER A 101 26.73 1.15 27.54
C SER A 101 27.21 2.14 28.62
N SER A 102 26.33 2.95 29.21
CA SER A 102 26.69 3.97 30.21
C SER A 102 26.76 3.47 31.66
N SER A 103 26.42 2.20 31.92
CA SER A 103 26.41 1.65 33.29
C SER A 103 27.61 0.78 33.65
N SER A 104 28.44 0.34 32.68
CA SER A 104 29.56 -0.56 32.98
C SER A 104 30.86 0.16 33.38
N SER A 105 31.10 1.38 32.88
CA SER A 105 32.31 2.17 33.15
C SER A 105 32.41 2.62 34.61
N ASN A 106 31.28 3.00 35.23
CA ASN A 106 31.25 3.41 36.62
C ASN A 106 31.66 2.28 37.58
N THR A 107 31.28 1.03 37.30
CA THR A 107 31.62 -0.12 38.16
C THR A 107 33.11 -0.44 38.19
N SER A 108 33.79 -0.34 37.05
CA SER A 108 35.25 -0.55 36.97
C SER A 108 36.03 0.59 37.64
N GLU A 109 35.60 1.83 37.45
CA GLU A 109 36.24 3.00 38.06
C GLU A 109 36.06 3.01 39.58
N ILE A 110 34.86 2.71 40.07
CA ILE A 110 34.57 2.58 41.51
C ILE A 110 35.40 1.44 42.14
N SER A 111 35.57 0.32 41.44
CA SER A 111 36.39 -0.80 41.92
C SER A 111 37.87 -0.42 42.01
N GLY A 112 38.38 0.34 41.02
CA GLY A 112 39.73 0.90 41.03
C GLY A 112 39.95 1.86 42.20
N LEU A 113 39.03 2.83 42.38
CA LEU A 113 39.08 3.81 43.48
C LEU A 113 39.05 3.12 44.85
N LYS A 114 38.21 2.09 45.03
CA LYS A 114 38.14 1.34 46.29
C LYS A 114 39.44 0.62 46.62
N ARG A 115 40.14 0.12 45.60
CA ARG A 115 41.45 -0.52 45.75
C ARG A 115 42.51 0.49 46.17
N GLU A 116 42.53 1.65 45.50
CA GLU A 116 43.46 2.73 45.80
C GLU A 116 43.26 3.31 47.20
N ILE A 117 42.01 3.47 47.65
CA ILE A 117 41.70 3.87 49.04
C ILE A 117 42.25 2.85 50.04
N SER A 118 42.10 1.54 49.78
CA SER A 118 42.63 0.50 50.67
C SER A 118 44.16 0.48 50.72
N ASP A 119 44.81 0.72 49.59
CA ASP A 119 46.27 0.82 49.51
C ASP A 119 46.78 2.08 50.25
N GLN A 120 46.07 3.21 50.14
CA GLN A 120 46.35 4.43 50.88
C GLN A 120 46.17 4.27 52.40
N GLU A 121 45.12 3.57 52.84
CA GLU A 121 44.88 3.28 54.26
C GLU A 121 46.06 2.52 54.89
N ARG A 122 46.57 1.50 54.18
CA ARG A 122 47.76 0.74 54.62
C ARG A 122 49.01 1.61 54.67
N ALA A 123 49.20 2.48 53.69
CA ALA A 123 50.34 3.39 53.66
C ALA A 123 50.29 4.39 54.82
N ILE A 124 49.11 4.92 55.15
CA ILE A 124 48.89 5.82 56.28
C ILE A 124 49.19 5.11 57.60
N ASP A 125 48.74 3.88 57.77
CA ASP A 125 49.02 3.09 58.98
C ASP A 125 50.52 2.86 59.18
N GLN A 126 51.26 2.59 58.09
CA GLN A 126 52.70 2.45 58.14
C GLN A 126 53.38 3.77 58.53
N LEU A 127 52.98 4.87 57.89
CA LEU A 127 53.47 6.22 58.20
C LEU A 127 53.20 6.60 59.66
N LYS A 128 52.02 6.26 60.18
CA LYS A 128 51.68 6.53 61.59
C LYS A 128 52.63 5.82 62.54
N ARG A 129 52.93 4.54 62.28
CA ARG A 129 53.88 3.76 63.10
C ARG A 129 55.29 4.34 63.06
N THR A 130 55.78 4.74 61.89
CA THR A 130 57.13 5.32 61.77
C THR A 130 57.23 6.67 62.48
N VAL A 131 56.20 7.51 62.39
CA VAL A 131 56.11 8.77 63.14
C VAL A 131 56.09 8.52 64.66
N GLU A 132 55.30 7.56 65.13
CA GLU A 132 55.27 7.19 66.55
C GLU A 132 56.61 6.64 67.05
N GLU A 133 57.34 5.89 66.22
CA GLU A 133 58.68 5.40 66.55
C GLU A 133 59.71 6.55 66.60
N LEU A 134 59.70 7.45 65.62
CA LEU A 134 60.55 8.64 65.58
C LEU A 134 60.28 9.56 66.77
N SER A 135 59.01 9.81 67.08
CA SER A 135 58.61 10.61 68.24
C SER A 135 59.11 10.01 69.55
N ARG A 136 59.14 8.68 69.67
CA ARG A 136 59.73 7.99 70.83
C ARG A 136 61.25 8.09 70.89
N LYS A 137 61.93 8.16 69.75
CA LYS A 137 63.39 8.31 69.67
C LYS A 137 63.87 9.75 69.94
N VAL A 138 63.03 10.75 69.66
CA VAL A 138 63.36 12.18 69.84
C VAL A 138 63.09 12.67 71.27
N LYS A 139 62.38 11.87 72.09
CA LYS A 139 62.00 12.21 73.46
C LYS A 139 62.87 11.49 74.46
#